data_AF-A0A417C6P9-F1
#
_entry.id   AF-A0A417C6P9-F1
#
_cell.length_a   1.000
_cell.length_b   1.000
_cell.length_c   1.000
_cell.angle_alpha   90.00
_cell.angle_beta   90.00
_cell.angle_gamma   90.00
#
_symmetry.space_group_name_H-M   'P 1'
#
loop_
_entity.id
_entity.type
_entity.pdbx_description
1 polymer ?
#
loop_
_entity_poly.entity_id
_entity_poly.type
_entity_poly.pdbx_seq_one_letter_code
_entity_poly.pdbx_strand_id
1 'polypeptide(L)'
;MSNVAIFCAYFLYVCGDEYFEVSFPIDHFLHLTGVETRLSTKDFYKNAKKSILTNNQFYFDARHVYANAKRKLPCLKRLPELTNEMVCVLKNMETMTITYKLSVTNLEFTGSVTRKPKRYTGKKD
;
A
#
# COMPACT_ATOMS: atom_id res chain seq x y z
N MET A 1 19.13 1.14 -11.20
CA MET A 1 18.05 1.61 -10.29
C MET A 1 16.75 1.04 -10.80
N SER A 2 16.09 0.16 -10.05
CA SER A 2 14.80 -0.40 -10.46
C SER A 2 13.75 0.70 -10.37
N ASN A 3 13.09 1.01 -11.49
CA ASN A 3 11.94 1.91 -11.54
C ASN A 3 10.84 1.36 -10.62
N VAL A 4 10.73 1.91 -9.41
CA VAL A 4 9.54 1.72 -8.60
C VAL A 4 8.46 2.54 -9.29
N ALA A 5 7.54 1.88 -10.00
CA ALA A 5 6.38 2.56 -10.55
C ALA A 5 5.53 3.09 -9.39
N ILE A 6 5.33 4.41 -9.36
CA ILE A 6 4.67 5.11 -8.27
C ILE A 6 3.22 5.31 -8.68
N PHE A 7 2.36 4.44 -8.16
CA PHE A 7 0.95 4.37 -8.50
C PHE A 7 0.15 5.41 -7.70
N CYS A 8 -0.22 6.52 -8.34
CA CYS A 8 -1.48 7.19 -8.02
C CYS A 8 -2.41 6.98 -9.19
N ALA A 9 -3.28 6.00 -9.04
CA ALA A 9 -4.29 5.65 -10.01
C ALA A 9 -5.60 5.33 -9.28
N TYR A 10 -6.68 5.58 -9.98
CA TYR A 10 -8.03 5.19 -9.62
C TYR A 10 -8.37 3.96 -10.46
N PHE A 11 -8.73 2.87 -9.81
CA PHE A 11 -9.11 1.62 -10.44
C PHE A 11 -10.57 1.35 -10.10
N LEU A 12 -11.41 1.25 -11.12
CA LEU A 12 -12.79 0.79 -10.95
C LEU A 12 -12.81 -0.72 -11.21
N TYR A 13 -13.14 -1.49 -10.19
CA TYR A 13 -13.34 -2.92 -10.31
C TYR A 13 -14.85 -3.22 -10.37
N VAL A 14 -15.24 -3.96 -11.41
CA VAL A 14 -16.62 -4.45 -11.60
C VAL A 14 -16.63 -5.93 -11.24
N CYS A 15 -17.44 -6.30 -10.25
CA CYS A 15 -17.56 -7.68 -9.77
C CYS A 15 -19.04 -8.05 -9.66
N GLY A 16 -19.58 -8.71 -10.68
CA GLY A 16 -21.02 -8.93 -10.81
C GLY A 16 -21.74 -7.60 -11.00
N ASP A 17 -22.78 -7.36 -10.19
CA ASP A 17 -23.57 -6.11 -10.20
C ASP A 17 -23.01 -5.02 -9.27
N GLU A 18 -21.84 -5.25 -8.67
CA GLU A 18 -21.24 -4.33 -7.71
C GLU A 18 -19.96 -3.68 -8.26
N TYR A 19 -19.76 -2.41 -7.93
CA TYR A 19 -18.66 -1.57 -8.38
C TYR A 19 -17.84 -1.06 -7.20
N PHE A 20 -16.51 -1.17 -7.26
CA PHE A 20 -15.62 -0.66 -6.21
C PHE A 20 -14.51 0.16 -6.83
N GLU A 21 -14.37 1.39 -6.34
CA GLU A 21 -13.25 2.26 -6.68
C GLU A 21 -12.13 2.05 -5.66
N VAL A 22 -10.96 1.67 -6.16
CA VAL A 22 -9.73 1.61 -5.38
C VAL A 22 -8.84 2.76 -5.82
N SER A 23 -8.52 3.66 -4.90
CA SER A 23 -7.59 4.75 -5.13
C SER A 23 -6.34 4.58 -4.28
N PHE A 24 -5.21 4.99 -4.83
CA PHE A 24 -3.95 5.17 -4.10
C PHE A 24 -3.65 6.67 -4.01
N PRO A 25 -4.16 7.38 -2.98
CA PRO A 25 -3.95 8.81 -2.85
C PRO A 25 -2.47 9.15 -2.70
N ILE A 26 -2.08 10.30 -3.28
CA ILE A 26 -0.72 10.86 -3.17
C ILE A 26 -0.27 10.94 -1.70
N ASP A 27 -1.19 11.34 -0.82
CA ASP A 27 -0.89 11.52 0.60
C ASP A 27 -0.60 10.20 1.33
N HIS A 28 -1.01 9.06 0.78
CA HIS A 28 -0.72 7.75 1.34
C HIS A 28 0.54 7.11 0.74
N PHE A 29 1.03 7.62 -0.39
CA PHE A 29 2.21 7.07 -1.06
C PHE A 29 3.45 7.10 -0.15
N LEU A 30 3.70 8.22 0.55
CA LEU A 30 4.81 8.32 1.50
C LEU A 30 4.73 7.21 2.55
N HIS A 31 3.55 7.01 3.16
CA HIS A 31 3.36 5.98 4.18
C HIS A 31 3.60 4.55 3.67
N LEU A 32 3.25 4.27 2.41
CA LEU A 32 3.49 2.97 1.78
C LEU A 32 4.99 2.65 1.73
N THR A 33 5.84 3.65 1.47
CA THR A 33 7.30 3.46 1.42
C THR A 33 7.92 3.11 2.79
N GLY A 34 7.27 3.53 3.88
CA GLY A 34 7.74 3.27 5.25
C GLY A 34 8.96 4.08 5.68
N VAL A 35 9.35 5.11 4.92
CA VAL A 35 10.41 6.06 5.28
C VAL A 35 9.79 7.36 5.81
N GLU A 36 10.56 8.12 6.58
CA GLU A 36 10.18 9.48 6.98
C GLU A 36 11.02 10.52 6.24
N THR A 37 10.46 11.71 6.02
CA THR A 37 11.09 12.81 5.29
C THR A 37 10.65 14.18 5.81
N ARG A 38 11.39 15.24 5.47
CA ARG A 38 10.96 16.63 5.68
C ARG A 38 10.15 17.19 4.51
N LEU A 39 10.08 16.45 3.40
CA LEU A 39 9.27 16.82 2.25
C LEU A 39 7.78 16.67 2.60
N SER A 40 6.94 17.52 2.02
CA SER A 40 5.50 17.27 2.03
C SER A 40 5.19 15.97 1.27
N THR A 41 4.07 15.32 1.57
CA THR A 41 3.61 14.12 0.84
C THR A 41 3.54 14.34 -0.67
N LYS A 42 3.07 15.53 -1.07
CA LYS A 42 2.96 15.96 -2.46
C LYS A 42 4.32 16.16 -3.12
N ASP A 43 5.25 16.82 -2.44
CA ASP A 43 6.60 17.05 -2.99
C ASP A 43 7.40 15.77 -3.06
N PHE A 44 7.28 14.91 -2.05
CA PHE A 44 7.85 13.56 -2.06
C PHE A 44 7.38 12.81 -3.30
N TYR A 45 6.06 12.73 -3.53
CA TYR A 45 5.50 12.06 -4.71
C TYR A 45 5.98 12.68 -6.03
N LYS A 46 5.96 14.01 -6.16
CA LYS A 46 6.41 14.73 -7.36
C LYS A 46 7.88 14.44 -7.67
N ASN A 47 8.73 14.44 -6.64
CA ASN A 47 10.17 14.18 -6.77
C ASN A 47 10.44 12.70 -7.08
N ALA A 48 9.65 11.81 -6.48
CA ALA A 48 9.76 10.38 -6.71
C ALA A 48 9.38 10.03 -8.16
N LYS A 49 8.28 10.62 -8.69
CA LYS A 49 7.85 10.47 -10.09
C LYS A 49 8.92 10.96 -11.08
N LYS A 50 9.67 12.00 -10.70
CA LYS A 50 10.78 12.55 -11.48
C LYS A 50 12.11 11.81 -11.28
N SER A 51 12.17 10.81 -10.40
CA SER A 51 13.40 10.10 -10.04
C SER A 51 14.54 11.01 -9.52
N ILE A 52 14.20 12.10 -8.81
CA ILE A 52 15.18 13.07 -8.27
C ILE A 52 15.29 13.03 -6.73
N LEU A 53 14.69 12.02 -6.11
CA LEU A 53 14.83 11.77 -4.69
C LEU A 53 16.26 11.33 -4.35
N THR A 54 16.80 11.84 -3.24
CA THR A 54 18.15 11.50 -2.76
C THR A 54 18.11 10.93 -1.34
N ASN A 55 19.08 10.08 -1.00
CA ASN A 55 19.08 9.35 0.29
C ASN A 55 19.06 10.28 1.52
N ASN A 56 19.67 11.46 1.43
CA ASN A 56 19.75 12.42 2.53
C ASN A 56 18.39 13.08 2.87
N GLN A 57 17.37 12.86 2.03
CA GLN A 57 16.02 13.34 2.27
C GLN A 57 15.21 12.37 3.15
N PHE A 58 15.75 11.19 3.45
CA PHE A 58 15.06 10.16 4.23
C PHE A 58 15.77 9.89 5.55
N TYR A 59 14.98 9.58 6.56
CA TYR A 59 15.47 9.12 7.84
C TYR A 59 14.54 8.06 8.43
N PHE A 60 15.05 7.37 9.44
CA PHE A 60 14.36 6.32 10.16
C PHE A 60 14.36 6.68 11.64
N ASP A 61 13.25 6.43 12.32
CA ASP A 61 13.07 6.69 13.74
C ASP A 61 12.28 5.54 14.39
N ALA A 62 11.93 5.68 15.68
CA ALA A 62 11.16 4.67 16.40
C ALA A 62 9.77 4.40 15.78
N ARG A 63 9.20 5.34 15.02
CA ARG A 63 7.92 5.20 14.30
C ARG A 63 8.12 4.66 12.88
N HIS A 64 9.26 4.94 12.26
CA HIS A 64 9.65 4.56 10.90
C HIS A 64 10.91 3.70 10.95
N VAL A 65 10.74 2.45 11.38
CA VAL A 65 11.86 1.51 11.54
C VAL A 65 12.34 1.01 10.17
N TYR A 66 13.65 1.10 9.91
CA TYR A 66 14.27 0.63 8.66
C TYR A 66 13.89 -0.80 8.29
N ALA A 67 13.83 -1.71 9.27
CA ALA A 67 13.43 -3.10 9.05
C ALA A 67 12.05 -3.22 8.40
N ASN A 68 11.10 -2.36 8.77
CA ASN A 68 9.76 -2.35 8.18
C ASN A 68 9.80 -1.85 6.74
N ALA A 69 10.51 -0.75 6.46
CA ALA A 69 10.69 -0.24 5.10
C ALA A 69 11.35 -1.29 4.19
N LYS A 70 12.40 -1.95 4.67
CA LYS A 70 13.09 -3.04 3.95
C LYS A 70 12.17 -4.22 3.66
N ARG A 71 11.31 -4.61 4.61
CA ARG A 71 10.31 -5.67 4.43
C ARG A 71 9.22 -5.30 3.42
N LYS A 72 8.85 -4.02 3.31
CA LYS A 72 7.84 -3.56 2.34
C LYS A 72 8.37 -3.50 0.91
N LEU A 73 9.68 -3.26 0.73
CA LEU A 73 10.28 -3.00 -0.58
C LEU A 73 9.98 -4.08 -1.66
N PRO A 74 10.05 -5.39 -1.38
CA PRO A 74 9.69 -6.40 -2.38
C PRO A 74 8.23 -6.31 -2.80
N CYS A 75 7.30 -6.11 -1.86
CA CYS A 75 5.88 -5.99 -2.15
C CYS A 75 5.55 -4.74 -2.96
N LEU A 76 6.22 -3.61 -2.69
CA LEU A 76 6.03 -2.37 -3.44
C LEU A 76 6.43 -2.52 -4.92
N LYS A 77 7.45 -3.34 -5.22
CA LYS A 77 7.86 -3.64 -6.60
C LYS A 77 6.85 -4.47 -7.38
N ARG A 78 6.00 -5.23 -6.67
CA ARG A 78 4.96 -6.10 -7.24
C ARG A 78 3.60 -5.40 -7.39
N LEU A 79 3.45 -4.17 -6.87
CA LEU A 79 2.23 -3.38 -7.08
C LEU A 79 1.78 -3.25 -8.56
N PRO A 80 2.68 -3.13 -9.56
CA PRO A 80 2.28 -3.12 -10.97
C PRO A 80 1.49 -4.36 -11.42
N GLU A 81 1.77 -5.53 -10.84
CA GLU A 81 1.09 -6.78 -11.17
C GLU A 81 -0.40 -6.67 -10.84
N LEU A 82 -0.75 -5.93 -9.77
CA LEU A 82 -2.14 -5.78 -9.35
C LEU A 82 -2.96 -4.78 -10.18
N THR A 83 -2.29 -3.99 -11.02
CA THR A 83 -2.91 -2.87 -11.75
C THR A 83 -2.88 -3.06 -13.26
N ASN A 84 -1.92 -3.83 -13.78
CA ASN A 84 -1.70 -3.99 -15.22
C ASN A 84 -2.08 -5.38 -15.74
N GLU A 85 -2.32 -6.36 -14.85
CA GLU A 85 -2.69 -7.73 -15.20
C GLU A 85 -4.15 -8.02 -14.84
N MET A 86 -4.69 -9.14 -15.34
CA MET A 86 -5.98 -9.64 -14.85
C MET A 86 -5.84 -10.11 -13.41
N VAL A 87 -6.67 -9.55 -12.53
CA VAL A 87 -6.67 -9.83 -11.10
C VAL A 87 -8.04 -10.24 -10.60
N CYS A 88 -8.06 -11.05 -9.56
CA CYS A 88 -9.27 -11.39 -8.82
C CYS A 88 -9.53 -10.38 -7.71
N VAL A 89 -10.80 -10.03 -7.51
CA VAL A 89 -11.25 -9.23 -6.37
C VAL A 89 -11.88 -10.16 -5.34
N LEU A 90 -11.34 -10.15 -4.12
CA LEU A 90 -11.82 -10.92 -2.98
C LEU A 90 -12.48 -9.98 -1.98
N LYS A 91 -13.67 -10.33 -1.49
CA LYS A 91 -14.39 -9.58 -0.46
C LYS A 91 -14.38 -10.35 0.85
N ASN A 92 -14.30 -9.61 1.96
CA ASN A 92 -14.32 -10.16 3.32
C ASN A 92 -13.32 -11.32 3.50
N MET A 93 -12.10 -11.16 2.99
CA MET A 93 -11.04 -12.15 3.18
C MET A 93 -10.65 -12.20 4.66
N GLU A 94 -10.77 -13.37 5.27
CA GLU A 94 -10.44 -13.57 6.67
C GLU A 94 -9.06 -14.20 6.84
N THR A 95 -8.30 -13.63 7.77
CA THR A 95 -7.09 -14.23 8.31
C THR A 95 -7.33 -14.52 9.78
N MET A 96 -6.42 -15.28 10.43
CA MET A 96 -6.54 -15.61 11.86
C MET A 96 -6.78 -14.40 12.78
N THR A 97 -6.33 -13.21 12.36
CA THR A 97 -6.35 -12.01 13.20
C THR A 97 -7.15 -10.84 12.62
N ILE A 98 -7.39 -10.82 11.30
CA ILE A 98 -7.92 -9.64 10.60
C ILE A 98 -8.86 -10.08 9.47
N THR A 99 -10.02 -9.43 9.38
CA THR A 99 -10.89 -9.47 8.20
C THR A 99 -10.59 -8.29 7.30
N TYR A 100 -10.13 -8.56 6.09
CA TYR A 100 -9.90 -7.58 5.03
C TYR A 100 -11.19 -7.42 4.21
N LYS A 101 -11.69 -6.18 4.12
CA LYS A 101 -12.98 -5.94 3.45
C LYS A 101 -12.88 -6.12 1.94
N LEU A 102 -11.74 -5.77 1.38
CA LEU A 102 -11.44 -5.88 -0.03
C LEU A 102 -9.99 -6.32 -0.21
N SER A 103 -9.74 -7.27 -1.08
CA SER A 103 -8.41 -7.64 -1.53
C SER A 103 -8.39 -7.82 -3.05
N VAL A 104 -7.25 -7.53 -3.66
CA VAL A 104 -6.95 -7.75 -5.07
C VAL A 104 -5.77 -8.70 -5.17
N THR A 105 -5.86 -9.70 -6.04
CA THR A 105 -4.82 -10.73 -6.15
C THR A 105 -4.64 -11.23 -7.58
N ASN A 106 -3.39 -11.54 -7.95
CA ASN A 106 -3.05 -12.33 -9.14
C ASN A 106 -2.67 -13.78 -8.77
N LEU A 107 -3.16 -14.30 -7.63
CA LEU A 107 -2.82 -15.59 -7.00
C LEU A 107 -1.42 -15.68 -6.40
N GLU A 108 -0.44 -14.95 -6.94
CA GLU A 108 0.94 -14.92 -6.42
C GLU A 108 1.22 -13.76 -5.46
N PHE A 109 0.43 -12.70 -5.56
CA PHE A 109 0.50 -11.51 -4.73
C PHE A 109 -0.90 -11.02 -4.41
N THR A 110 -1.08 -10.54 -3.18
CA THR A 110 -2.36 -10.04 -2.71
C THR A 110 -2.17 -8.69 -2.02
N GLY A 111 -2.87 -7.67 -2.50
CA GLY A 111 -3.02 -6.38 -1.83
C GLY A 111 -4.38 -6.30 -1.14
N SER A 112 -4.40 -5.99 0.16
CA SER A 112 -5.64 -6.00 0.94
C SER A 112 -5.86 -4.71 1.73
N VAL A 113 -7.12 -4.29 1.84
CA VAL A 113 -7.55 -3.08 2.56
C VAL A 113 -8.35 -3.48 3.80
N THR A 114 -7.97 -2.90 4.94
CA THR A 114 -8.72 -3.00 6.20
C THR A 114 -9.34 -1.66 6.53
N ARG A 115 -10.53 -1.66 7.15
CA ARG A 115 -10.90 -0.55 8.03
C ARG A 115 -10.08 -0.71 9.32
N LYS A 116 -9.69 0.41 9.95
CA LYS A 116 -8.96 0.41 11.23
C LYS A 116 -9.47 -0.73 12.12
N PRO A 117 -8.60 -1.62 12.62
CA PRO A 117 -9.05 -2.73 13.45
C PRO A 117 -9.77 -2.15 14.67
N LYS A 118 -10.94 -2.71 15.02
CA LYS A 118 -11.50 -2.49 16.36
C LYS A 118 -10.45 -2.99 17.34
N ARG A 119 -10.01 -2.13 18.27
CA ARG A 119 -9.09 -2.54 19.35
C ARG A 119 -9.73 -3.72 20.07
N TYR A 120 -9.04 -4.85 20.10
CA TYR A 120 -9.44 -5.97 20.93
C TYR A 120 -9.26 -5.55 22.39
N THR A 121 -10.36 -5.18 23.05
CA THR A 121 -10.38 -4.98 24.51
C THR A 121 -10.55 -6.37 25.11
N GLY A 122 -9.44 -7.06 25.36
CA GLY A 122 -9.46 -8.38 25.98
C GLY A 122 -10.21 -8.33 27.30
N LYS A 123 -11.43 -8.86 27.32
CA LYS A 123 -11.99 -9.45 28.54
C LYS A 123 -11.57 -10.91 28.52
N LYS A 124 -10.80 -11.29 29.53
CA LYS A 124 -10.68 -12.69 29.94
C LYS A 124 -11.93 -12.98 30.76
N ASP A 125 -12.72 -13.95 30.32
CA ASP A 125 -13.62 -14.69 31.21
C ASP A 125 -12.79 -15.74 31.97
#